data_AF-A0A9W2ZIA7-F1
#
_entry.id   AF-A0A9W2ZIA7-F1
#
_cell.length_a   1.000
_cell.length_b   1.000
_cell.length_c   1.000
_cell.angle_alpha   90.00
_cell.angle_beta   90.00
_cell.angle_gamma   90.00
#
_symmetry.space_group_name_H-M   'P 1'
#
loop_
_entity.id
_entity.type
_entity.pdbx_description
1 polymer ?
#
loop_
_entity_poly.entity_id
_entity_poly.type
_entity_poly.pdbx_seq_one_letter_code
_entity_poly.pdbx_strand_id
1 'polypeptide(L)'
;MALSKMEVYIFVFLCAGLMSTILGLKPIGQESKKPPPDPATCANYPGFQLYRNKHVQMCLKFIKFQNSSQNAPAQYRCGHEGSLIATFESKEKLEILQQQKRCVWVDFEQTASGANYFVFGRLTYEVKYDEQKHKDLFYQGSPRYINSKDSITISVYRDLCGFYHPKYRLFAMEYCDFPGRRYRNCNFGVVCEKWEYTLD
;
A
#
# COMPACT_ATOMS: atom_id res chain seq x y z
N MET A 1 54.56 8.14 18.54
CA MET A 1 54.17 6.82 18.00
C MET A 1 52.80 6.97 17.37
N ALA A 2 52.76 6.98 16.05
CA ALA A 2 51.54 7.20 15.27
C ALA A 2 50.79 5.87 15.13
N LEU A 3 49.64 5.78 15.79
CA LEU A 3 48.69 4.70 15.55
C LEU A 3 48.08 4.87 14.16
N SER A 4 48.16 3.81 13.36
CA SER A 4 47.69 3.81 11.97
C SER A 4 46.16 3.94 11.92
N LYS A 5 45.65 4.60 10.88
CA LYS A 5 44.21 4.86 10.64
C LYS A 5 43.33 3.58 10.59
N MET A 6 43.92 2.38 10.57
CA MET A 6 43.19 1.10 10.58
C MET A 6 42.62 0.72 11.95
N GLU A 7 43.18 1.21 13.06
CA GLU A 7 42.75 0.78 14.40
C GLU A 7 41.54 1.55 14.95
N VAL A 8 41.26 2.74 14.41
CA VAL A 8 40.10 3.55 14.83
C VAL A 8 38.77 2.95 14.32
N TYR A 9 38.79 2.23 13.20
CA TYR A 9 37.59 1.61 12.66
C TYR A 9 37.13 0.39 13.46
N ILE A 10 38.04 -0.37 14.07
CA ILE A 10 37.68 -1.60 14.79
C ILE A 10 36.97 -1.27 16.13
N PHE A 11 37.31 -0.14 16.76
CA PHE A 11 36.68 0.24 18.04
C PHE A 11 35.26 0.80 17.90
N VAL A 12 34.91 1.41 16.76
CA VAL A 12 33.55 1.94 16.54
C VAL A 12 32.54 0.82 16.23
N PHE A 13 32.99 -0.28 15.60
CA PHE A 13 32.12 -1.43 15.32
C PHE A 13 31.77 -2.26 16.56
N LEU A 14 32.63 -2.28 17.58
CA LEU A 14 32.39 -3.06 18.80
C LEU A 14 31.37 -2.42 19.76
N CYS A 15 31.21 -1.10 19.76
CA CYS A 15 30.18 -0.42 20.57
C CYS A 15 28.79 -0.42 19.92
N ALA A 16 28.70 -0.50 18.59
CA ALA A 16 27.41 -0.62 17.90
C ALA A 16 26.82 -2.05 18.01
N GLY A 17 27.66 -3.06 18.21
CA GLY A 17 27.25 -4.46 18.37
C GLY A 17 26.64 -4.80 19.74
N LEU A 18 26.78 -3.95 20.75
CA LEU A 18 26.33 -4.23 22.12
C LEU A 18 25.11 -3.44 22.60
N MET A 19 24.56 -2.53 21.78
CA MET A 19 23.35 -1.75 22.13
C MET A 19 22.07 -2.25 21.45
N SER A 20 22.11 -3.35 20.70
CA SER A 20 20.92 -3.93 20.05
C SER A 20 20.08 -4.85 20.94
N THR A 21 20.35 -4.94 22.25
CA THR A 21 19.60 -5.81 23.18
C THR A 21 18.59 -5.08 24.07
N ILE A 22 18.39 -3.76 23.93
CA ILE A 22 17.47 -2.99 24.81
C ILE A 22 16.18 -2.53 24.11
N LEU A 23 16.11 -2.59 22.78
CA LEU A 23 14.86 -2.32 22.05
C LEU A 23 14.55 -3.54 21.20
N GLY A 24 13.46 -4.23 21.51
CA GLY A 24 12.99 -5.46 20.86
C GLY A 24 12.58 -5.29 19.39
N LEU A 25 13.48 -4.78 18.56
CA LEU A 25 13.39 -4.81 17.11
C LEU A 25 13.91 -6.18 16.66
N LYS A 26 12.98 -7.10 16.38
CA LYS A 26 13.29 -8.37 15.75
C LYS A 26 13.91 -8.11 14.36
N PRO A 27 14.97 -8.83 13.95
CA PRO A 27 15.52 -8.72 12.61
C PRO A 27 14.47 -9.11 11.56
N ILE A 28 14.39 -8.29 10.51
CA ILE A 28 13.57 -8.52 9.32
C ILE A 28 14.11 -9.77 8.63
N GLY A 29 13.30 -10.84 8.57
CA GLY A 29 13.67 -12.10 7.91
C GLY A 29 13.38 -13.39 8.70
N GLN A 30 12.89 -13.31 9.94
CA GLN A 30 12.21 -14.46 10.55
C GLN A 30 10.73 -14.43 10.15
N GLU A 31 10.36 -15.26 9.16
CA GLU A 31 8.99 -15.77 9.06
C GLU A 31 8.68 -16.52 10.36
N SER A 32 8.24 -15.75 11.35
CA SER A 32 7.43 -16.26 12.43
C SER A 32 6.28 -16.98 11.74
N LYS A 33 6.29 -18.31 11.74
CA LYS A 33 5.10 -19.16 11.59
C LYS A 33 4.14 -18.82 12.74
N LYS A 34 3.66 -17.59 12.76
CA LYS A 34 2.56 -17.16 13.61
C LYS A 34 1.40 -17.99 13.09
N PRO A 35 0.69 -18.74 13.97
CA PRO A 35 -0.51 -19.42 13.53
C PRO A 35 -1.40 -18.40 12.81
N PRO A 36 -2.10 -18.83 11.74
CA PRO A 36 -2.97 -17.95 11.00
C PRO A 36 -3.86 -17.20 11.98
N PRO A 37 -3.87 -15.86 11.96
CA PRO A 37 -4.59 -15.07 12.93
C PRO A 37 -6.05 -15.53 12.99
N ASP A 38 -6.55 -15.76 14.21
CA ASP A 38 -7.92 -16.20 14.42
C ASP A 38 -8.87 -15.14 13.84
N PRO A 39 -9.72 -15.49 12.86
CA PRO A 39 -10.62 -14.53 12.24
C PRO A 39 -11.57 -13.82 13.23
N ALA A 40 -11.82 -14.39 14.41
CA ALA A 40 -12.56 -13.74 15.50
C ALA A 40 -11.85 -12.49 16.03
N THR A 41 -10.53 -12.37 15.89
CA THR A 41 -9.77 -11.22 16.37
C THR A 41 -10.01 -9.94 15.57
N CYS A 42 -10.40 -10.05 14.29
CA CYS A 42 -10.76 -8.87 13.49
C CYS A 42 -11.99 -8.14 14.06
N ALA A 43 -12.95 -8.89 14.60
CA ALA A 43 -14.17 -8.34 15.20
C ALA A 43 -13.90 -7.51 16.47
N ASN A 44 -12.73 -7.67 17.09
CA ASN A 44 -12.33 -6.88 18.26
C ASN A 44 -11.94 -5.44 17.92
N TYR A 45 -11.82 -5.11 16.63
CA TYR A 45 -11.44 -3.77 16.17
C TYR A 45 -12.65 -3.01 15.62
N PRO A 46 -13.07 -1.90 16.25
CA PRO A 46 -14.27 -1.17 15.85
C PRO A 46 -14.29 -0.75 14.36
N GLY A 47 -15.26 -1.29 13.63
CA GLY A 47 -15.49 -1.00 12.21
C GLY A 47 -14.63 -1.81 11.23
N PHE A 48 -13.72 -2.66 11.71
CA PHE A 48 -13.04 -3.65 10.88
C PHE A 48 -13.91 -4.89 10.73
N GLN A 49 -13.85 -5.50 9.54
CA GLN A 49 -14.60 -6.70 9.18
C GLN A 49 -13.68 -7.67 8.44
N LEU A 50 -13.97 -8.95 8.60
CA LEU A 50 -13.27 -9.99 7.89
C LEU A 50 -13.84 -10.16 6.48
N TYR A 51 -12.99 -10.04 5.47
CA TYR A 51 -13.29 -10.35 4.08
C TYR A 51 -12.51 -11.58 3.68
N ARG A 52 -13.16 -12.53 2.99
CA ARG A 52 -12.50 -13.77 2.58
C ARG A 52 -13.02 -14.29 1.25
N ASN A 53 -12.14 -14.91 0.48
CA ASN A 53 -12.48 -15.84 -0.59
C ASN A 53 -11.76 -17.19 -0.32
N LYS A 54 -11.65 -18.05 -1.34
CA LYS A 54 -11.07 -19.39 -1.18
C LYS A 54 -9.57 -19.36 -0.84
N HIS A 55 -8.88 -18.27 -1.16
CA HIS A 55 -7.41 -18.17 -1.13
C HIS A 55 -6.90 -17.07 -0.20
N VAL A 56 -7.69 -16.02 0.03
CA VAL A 56 -7.28 -14.82 0.77
C VAL A 56 -8.27 -14.50 1.87
N GLN A 57 -7.76 -14.02 3.00
CA GLN A 57 -8.52 -13.45 4.11
C GLN A 57 -7.92 -12.11 4.51
N MET A 58 -8.70 -11.02 4.51
CA MET A 58 -8.24 -9.68 4.89
C MET A 58 -9.11 -9.09 6.00
N CYS A 59 -8.48 -8.43 6.99
CA CYS A 59 -9.19 -7.67 8.02
C CYS A 59 -9.24 -6.19 7.65
N LEU A 60 -10.38 -5.74 7.11
CA LEU A 60 -10.49 -4.45 6.44
C LEU A 60 -11.54 -3.53 7.07
N LYS A 61 -11.28 -2.23 7.00
CA LYS A 61 -12.23 -1.16 7.32
C LYS A 61 -12.31 -0.19 6.15
N PHE A 62 -13.50 -0.07 5.57
CA PHE A 62 -13.77 0.86 4.48
C PHE A 62 -14.18 2.23 5.03
N ILE A 63 -13.33 3.23 4.82
CA ILE A 63 -13.59 4.60 5.28
C ILE A 63 -14.05 5.44 4.10
N LYS A 64 -15.22 6.08 4.27
CA LYS A 64 -15.82 6.98 3.27
C LYS A 64 -15.50 8.41 3.65
N PHE A 65 -15.04 9.20 2.69
CA PHE A 65 -14.95 10.65 2.84
C PHE A 65 -16.21 11.31 2.30
N GLN A 66 -16.65 12.41 2.94
CA GLN A 66 -17.83 13.18 2.51
C GLN A 66 -17.57 13.96 1.23
N ASN A 67 -16.31 14.35 0.98
CA ASN A 67 -15.83 15.04 -0.21
C ASN A 67 -14.68 14.25 -0.84
N SER A 68 -14.29 14.59 -2.07
CA SER A 68 -13.09 14.05 -2.71
C SER A 68 -11.85 14.41 -1.88
N SER A 69 -11.28 13.41 -1.19
CA SER A 69 -10.05 13.56 -0.42
C SER A 69 -8.83 13.21 -1.25
N GLN A 70 -7.78 14.02 -1.11
CA GLN A 70 -6.44 13.70 -1.61
C GLN A 70 -5.94 12.39 -1.01
N ASN A 71 -5.03 11.72 -1.72
CA ASN A 71 -4.52 10.42 -1.32
C ASN A 71 -3.75 10.49 0.02
N ALA A 72 -2.84 11.46 0.20
CA ALA A 72 -2.05 11.55 1.43
C ALA A 72 -2.91 11.72 2.71
N PRO A 73 -3.88 12.65 2.79
CA PRO A 73 -4.83 12.69 3.90
C PRO A 73 -5.63 11.39 4.09
N ALA A 74 -5.96 10.68 3.00
CA ALA A 74 -6.64 9.40 3.07
C ALA A 74 -5.74 8.30 3.66
N GLN A 75 -4.45 8.27 3.32
CA GLN A 75 -3.45 7.36 3.89
C GLN A 75 -3.24 7.63 5.39
N TYR A 76 -3.11 8.90 5.81
CA TYR A 76 -2.97 9.25 7.23
C TYR A 76 -4.14 8.74 8.08
N ARG A 77 -5.34 8.62 7.51
CA ARG A 77 -6.51 8.14 8.24
C ARG A 77 -6.33 6.71 8.76
N CYS A 78 -5.71 5.82 7.99
CA CYS A 78 -5.47 4.45 8.45
C CYS A 78 -4.45 4.41 9.60
N GLY A 79 -3.41 5.26 9.54
CA GLY A 79 -2.44 5.40 10.63
C GLY A 79 -3.08 5.82 11.95
N HIS A 80 -4.04 6.76 11.93
CA HIS A 80 -4.79 7.16 13.12
C HIS A 80 -5.65 6.04 13.73
N GLU A 81 -6.01 5.02 12.95
CA GLU A 81 -6.78 3.84 13.40
C GLU A 81 -5.84 2.67 13.80
N GLY A 82 -4.52 2.95 13.87
CA GLY A 82 -3.48 1.95 14.14
C GLY A 82 -3.42 0.86 13.08
N SER A 83 -3.63 1.23 11.82
CA SER A 83 -3.74 0.32 10.68
C SER A 83 -2.96 0.88 9.48
N LEU A 84 -2.85 0.08 8.43
CA LEU A 84 -2.18 0.47 7.19
C LEU A 84 -3.22 0.70 6.10
N ILE A 85 -2.85 1.38 5.02
CA ILE A 85 -3.69 1.34 3.82
C ILE A 85 -3.61 -0.08 3.24
N ALA A 86 -4.74 -0.62 2.79
CA ALA A 86 -4.79 -2.00 2.31
C ALA A 86 -4.11 -2.14 0.94
N THR A 87 -3.37 -3.23 0.79
CA THR A 87 -2.67 -3.58 -0.44
C THR A 87 -3.46 -4.62 -1.23
N PHE A 88 -3.55 -4.44 -2.56
CA PHE A 88 -4.32 -5.32 -3.44
C PHE A 88 -3.53 -5.69 -4.70
N GLU A 89 -2.45 -6.42 -4.51
CA GLU A 89 -1.45 -6.78 -5.52
C GLU A 89 -1.77 -8.06 -6.31
N SER A 90 -2.86 -8.75 -5.98
CA SER A 90 -3.29 -10.00 -6.62
C SER A 90 -4.76 -9.96 -7.09
N LYS A 91 -5.14 -10.89 -7.96
CA LYS A 91 -6.53 -11.01 -8.44
C LYS A 91 -7.46 -11.38 -7.31
N GLU A 92 -7.01 -12.27 -6.44
CA GLU A 92 -7.73 -12.76 -5.28
C GLU A 92 -8.02 -11.63 -4.28
N LYS A 93 -7.05 -10.74 -4.04
CA LYS A 93 -7.28 -9.55 -3.23
C LYS A 93 -8.23 -8.56 -3.92
N LEU A 94 -8.07 -8.34 -5.22
CA LEU A 94 -8.95 -7.47 -5.99
C LEU A 94 -10.42 -7.93 -5.93
N GLU A 95 -10.71 -9.23 -5.91
CA GLU A 95 -12.08 -9.76 -5.76
C GLU A 95 -12.78 -9.27 -4.48
N ILE A 96 -12.04 -9.13 -3.38
CA ILE A 96 -12.57 -8.55 -2.13
C ILE A 96 -12.96 -7.09 -2.36
N LEU A 97 -12.10 -6.32 -3.01
CA LEU A 97 -12.34 -4.90 -3.28
C LEU A 97 -13.47 -4.68 -4.30
N GLN A 98 -13.67 -5.62 -5.22
CA GLN A 98 -14.74 -5.56 -6.23
C GLN A 98 -16.16 -5.59 -5.64
N GLN A 99 -16.30 -5.88 -4.34
CA GLN A 99 -17.57 -5.76 -3.62
C GLN A 99 -17.95 -4.29 -3.34
N GLN A 100 -17.02 -3.35 -3.53
CA GLN A 100 -17.24 -1.93 -3.30
C GLN A 100 -17.95 -1.23 -4.45
N LYS A 101 -18.90 -0.36 -4.11
CA LYS A 101 -19.66 0.46 -5.07
C LYS A 101 -19.08 1.86 -5.27
N ARG A 102 -17.92 2.16 -4.68
CA ARG A 102 -17.32 3.50 -4.63
C ARG A 102 -15.87 3.44 -5.05
N CYS A 103 -15.31 4.58 -5.45
CA CYS A 103 -13.86 4.66 -5.65
C CYS A 103 -13.15 4.60 -4.32
N VAL A 104 -12.03 3.90 -4.30
CA VAL A 104 -11.22 3.74 -3.10
C VAL A 104 -9.76 3.86 -3.46
N TRP A 105 -9.03 4.71 -2.76
CA TRP A 105 -7.57 4.75 -2.82
C TRP A 105 -7.02 3.42 -2.31
N VAL A 106 -6.05 2.89 -3.04
CA VAL A 106 -5.31 1.67 -2.66
C VAL A 106 -3.84 2.02 -2.46
N ASP A 107 -3.10 1.16 -1.76
CA ASP A 107 -1.66 1.32 -1.60
C ASP A 107 -0.92 0.95 -2.90
N PHE A 108 -1.02 1.81 -3.90
CA PHE A 108 -0.31 1.69 -5.18
C PHE A 108 0.12 3.07 -5.66
N GLU A 109 1.40 3.26 -5.93
CA GLU A 109 1.97 4.55 -6.32
C GLU A 109 3.01 4.42 -7.43
N GLN A 110 3.11 5.45 -8.26
CA GLN A 110 4.30 5.70 -9.06
C GLN A 110 5.27 6.57 -8.24
N THR A 111 6.50 6.10 -8.05
CA THR A 111 7.54 6.90 -7.40
C THR A 111 8.17 7.87 -8.41
N ALA A 112 8.04 9.18 -8.20
CA ALA A 112 8.73 10.18 -9.03
C ALA A 112 10.24 10.32 -8.71
N SER A 113 10.73 9.69 -7.63
CA SER A 113 12.13 9.79 -7.21
C SER A 113 13.06 8.88 -8.04
N GLY A 114 13.54 9.39 -9.18
CA GLY A 114 14.72 8.92 -9.92
C GLY A 114 14.64 7.56 -10.62
N ALA A 115 13.77 6.65 -10.16
CA ALA A 115 13.67 5.28 -10.65
C ALA A 115 12.38 4.99 -11.45
N ASN A 116 11.42 5.92 -11.47
CA ASN A 116 10.18 5.87 -12.28
C ASN A 116 9.51 4.48 -12.34
N TYR A 117 9.31 3.83 -11.19
CA TYR A 117 8.61 2.55 -11.12
C TYR A 117 7.38 2.63 -10.24
N PHE A 118 6.47 1.67 -10.46
CA PHE A 118 5.25 1.52 -9.70
C PHE A 118 5.41 0.47 -8.62
N VAL A 119 4.76 0.70 -7.48
CA VAL A 119 4.92 -0.11 -6.27
C VAL A 119 3.60 -0.20 -5.52
N PHE A 120 3.31 -1.38 -5.01
CA PHE A 120 2.31 -1.63 -3.99
C PHE A 120 2.96 -1.62 -2.60
N GLY A 121 2.26 -1.14 -1.57
CA GLY A 121 2.68 -1.31 -0.16
C GLY A 121 3.82 -0.40 0.31
N ARG A 122 4.00 0.79 -0.28
CA ARG A 122 5.24 1.59 -0.17
C ARG A 122 5.70 1.85 1.27
N LEU A 123 4.77 2.05 2.19
CA LEU A 123 5.07 2.44 3.57
C LEU A 123 5.38 1.23 4.48
N THR A 124 5.16 0.01 4.00
CA THR A 124 5.05 -1.19 4.84
C THR A 124 5.87 -2.34 4.30
N TYR A 125 5.65 -2.72 3.05
CA TYR A 125 6.37 -3.75 2.32
C TYR A 125 6.25 -3.47 0.82
N GLU A 126 7.37 -3.27 0.15
CA GLU A 126 7.34 -2.87 -1.26
C GLU A 126 7.19 -4.09 -2.19
N VAL A 127 6.08 -4.16 -2.92
CA VAL A 127 5.92 -5.08 -4.05
C VAL A 127 6.00 -4.28 -5.35
N LYS A 128 7.11 -4.45 -6.08
CA LYS A 128 7.30 -3.79 -7.38
C LYS A 128 6.29 -4.29 -8.41
N TYR A 129 5.75 -3.37 -9.20
CA TYR A 129 4.89 -3.71 -10.32
C TYR A 129 5.65 -4.56 -11.36
N ASP A 130 5.17 -5.77 -11.57
CA ASP A 130 5.50 -6.66 -12.68
C ASP A 130 4.33 -6.72 -13.68
N GLU A 131 4.60 -6.43 -14.95
CA GLU A 131 3.56 -6.41 -15.99
C GLU A 131 2.93 -7.78 -16.24
N GLN A 132 3.71 -8.86 -16.20
CA GLN A 132 3.19 -10.21 -16.45
C GLN A 132 2.22 -10.63 -15.35
N LYS A 133 2.48 -10.21 -14.11
CA LYS A 133 1.66 -10.55 -12.93
C LYS A 133 0.48 -9.61 -12.73
N HIS A 134 0.68 -8.31 -12.87
CA HIS A 134 -0.27 -7.31 -12.36
C HIS A 134 -1.11 -6.61 -13.43
N LYS A 135 -0.79 -6.75 -14.73
CA LYS A 135 -1.52 -6.04 -15.79
C LYS A 135 -3.04 -6.18 -15.70
N ASP A 136 -3.52 -7.37 -15.38
CA ASP A 136 -4.94 -7.71 -15.34
C ASP A 136 -5.68 -7.06 -14.17
N LEU A 137 -4.96 -6.41 -13.25
CA LEU A 137 -5.57 -5.64 -12.17
C LEU A 137 -6.00 -4.24 -12.63
N PHE A 138 -5.57 -3.77 -13.81
CA PHE A 138 -5.79 -2.42 -14.30
C PHE A 138 -6.74 -2.36 -15.51
N TYR A 139 -7.58 -1.33 -15.57
CA TYR A 139 -8.59 -1.10 -16.63
C TYR A 139 -8.00 -1.00 -18.07
N GLN A 140 -6.68 -0.92 -18.22
CA GLN A 140 -5.99 -0.86 -19.51
C GLN A 140 -4.79 -1.82 -19.61
N GLY A 141 -4.79 -2.88 -18.80
CA GLY A 141 -3.68 -3.83 -18.80
C GLY A 141 -2.36 -3.23 -18.30
N SER A 142 -2.36 -2.03 -17.71
CA SER A 142 -1.17 -1.40 -17.13
C SER A 142 -1.56 -0.15 -16.32
N PRO A 143 -0.70 0.29 -15.38
CA PRO A 143 -0.89 1.51 -14.59
C PRO A 143 -0.61 2.76 -15.42
N ARG A 144 -1.41 2.97 -16.47
CA ARG A 144 -1.33 4.16 -17.33
C ARG A 144 -2.12 5.31 -16.74
N TYR A 145 -1.53 6.50 -16.79
CA TYR A 145 -2.26 7.74 -16.63
C TYR A 145 -2.66 8.30 -17.99
N ILE A 146 -3.96 8.55 -18.16
CA ILE A 146 -4.52 9.11 -19.38
C ILE A 146 -5.00 10.53 -19.08
N ASN A 147 -4.33 11.52 -19.64
CA ASN A 147 -4.82 12.88 -19.60
C ASN A 147 -6.09 13.02 -20.46
N SER A 148 -6.85 14.10 -20.27
CA SER A 148 -8.09 14.50 -20.94
C SER A 148 -8.11 14.48 -22.48
N LYS A 149 -7.01 14.13 -23.15
CA LYS A 149 -6.88 14.06 -24.62
C LYS A 149 -6.32 12.72 -25.12
N ASP A 150 -6.69 11.60 -24.50
CA ASP A 150 -6.26 10.24 -24.86
C ASP A 150 -4.73 10.02 -24.98
N SER A 151 -3.93 11.01 -24.57
CA SER A 151 -2.49 10.91 -24.49
C SER A 151 -2.13 10.20 -23.19
N ILE A 152 -1.47 9.04 -23.33
CA ILE A 152 -0.76 8.40 -22.22
C ILE A 152 0.38 9.34 -21.86
N THR A 153 0.37 9.86 -20.64
CA THR A 153 1.48 10.68 -20.14
C THR A 153 1.93 10.07 -18.83
N ILE A 154 3.17 9.57 -18.80
CA ILE A 154 3.83 9.28 -17.53
C ILE A 154 4.08 10.65 -16.90
N SER A 155 3.46 10.92 -15.76
CA SER A 155 3.68 12.17 -15.05
C SER A 155 5.10 12.17 -14.50
N VAL A 156 6.00 12.94 -15.12
CA VAL A 156 7.39 13.07 -14.65
C VAL A 156 7.51 14.03 -13.47
N TYR A 157 6.47 14.82 -13.18
CA TYR A 157 6.52 15.93 -12.23
C TYR A 157 5.58 15.79 -11.04
N ARG A 158 4.76 14.74 -10.99
CA ARG A 158 3.81 14.49 -9.90
C ARG A 158 3.61 12.99 -9.71
N ASP A 159 3.56 12.58 -8.45
CA ASP A 159 3.24 11.21 -8.08
C ASP A 159 1.83 10.83 -8.55
N LEU A 160 1.71 9.62 -9.06
CA LEU A 160 0.44 9.02 -9.43
C LEU A 160 0.06 7.98 -8.38
N CYS A 161 -1.20 7.98 -7.99
CA CYS A 161 -1.76 7.05 -7.04
C CYS A 161 -2.81 6.17 -7.72
N GLY A 162 -2.81 4.90 -7.35
CA GLY A 162 -3.78 3.91 -7.78
C GLY A 162 -5.05 3.99 -6.97
N PHE A 163 -6.17 3.78 -7.64
CA PHE A 163 -7.47 3.65 -6.98
C PHE A 163 -8.32 2.60 -7.70
N TYR A 164 -9.21 1.95 -6.95
CA TYR A 164 -10.23 1.08 -7.51
C TYR A 164 -11.40 1.89 -8.06
N HIS A 165 -11.87 1.56 -9.27
CA HIS A 165 -13.03 2.20 -9.88
C HIS A 165 -14.20 1.21 -10.07
N PRO A 166 -15.38 1.43 -9.47
CA PRO A 166 -16.48 0.46 -9.47
C PRO A 166 -17.07 0.16 -10.84
N LYS A 167 -17.10 1.15 -11.76
CA LYS A 167 -17.53 0.94 -13.16
C LYS A 167 -16.68 -0.09 -13.90
N TYR A 168 -15.38 -0.10 -13.65
CA TYR A 168 -14.43 -0.95 -14.37
C TYR A 168 -14.10 -2.22 -13.59
N ARG A 169 -14.39 -2.25 -12.29
CA ARG A 169 -14.01 -3.31 -11.34
C ARG A 169 -12.50 -3.59 -11.31
N LEU A 170 -11.70 -2.57 -11.63
CA LEU A 170 -10.25 -2.62 -11.82
C LEU A 170 -9.61 -1.34 -11.26
N PHE A 171 -8.28 -1.35 -11.16
CA PHE A 171 -7.48 -0.19 -10.80
C PHE A 171 -7.33 0.79 -11.96
N ALA A 172 -7.23 2.06 -11.60
CA ALA A 172 -6.87 3.17 -12.47
C ALA A 172 -5.91 4.12 -11.73
N MET A 173 -5.23 4.99 -12.48
CA MET A 173 -4.29 5.98 -11.95
C MET A 173 -4.87 7.39 -11.99
N GLU A 174 -4.54 8.20 -11.00
CA GLU A 174 -4.83 9.64 -10.94
C GLU A 174 -3.74 10.34 -10.10
N TYR A 175 -3.62 11.66 -10.19
CA TYR A 175 -2.68 12.40 -9.35
C TYR A 175 -3.01 12.24 -7.85
N CYS A 176 -1.99 11.92 -7.05
CA CYS A 176 -2.14 11.74 -5.60
C CYS A 176 -2.70 12.98 -4.89
N ASP A 177 -2.27 14.17 -5.34
CA ASP A 177 -2.63 15.47 -4.76
C ASP A 177 -3.89 16.09 -5.39
N PHE A 178 -4.43 15.50 -6.46
CA PHE A 178 -5.58 16.04 -7.18
C PHE A 178 -6.44 14.97 -7.84
N PRO A 179 -7.27 14.23 -7.08
CA PRO A 179 -8.29 13.35 -7.64
C PRO A 179 -9.42 14.16 -8.26
N GLY A 180 -9.24 14.64 -9.49
CA GLY A 180 -10.15 15.71 -9.89
C GLY A 180 -10.08 16.22 -11.31
N ARG A 181 -9.42 15.57 -12.27
CA ARG A 181 -9.66 15.95 -13.68
C ARG A 181 -10.59 14.98 -14.39
N ARG A 182 -10.41 13.67 -14.23
CA ARG A 182 -11.19 12.67 -14.98
C ARG A 182 -12.27 11.99 -14.14
N TYR A 183 -12.07 11.91 -12.82
CA TYR A 183 -12.93 11.17 -11.90
C TYR A 183 -13.61 12.06 -10.84
N ARG A 184 -13.91 13.32 -11.18
CA ARG A 184 -14.54 14.32 -10.27
C ARG A 184 -15.81 13.85 -9.57
N ASN A 185 -16.56 12.96 -10.20
CA ASN A 185 -17.81 12.42 -9.65
C ASN A 185 -17.58 11.24 -8.69
N CYS A 186 -16.34 10.81 -8.49
CA CYS A 186 -16.05 9.75 -7.56
C CYS A 186 -15.75 10.29 -6.16
N ASN A 187 -16.57 9.90 -5.19
CA ASN A 187 -16.30 10.14 -3.77
C ASN A 187 -15.29 9.08 -3.30
N PHE A 188 -14.01 9.46 -3.33
CA PHE A 188 -12.92 8.60 -2.91
C PHE A 188 -13.04 8.24 -1.43
N GLY A 189 -12.81 6.97 -1.10
CA GLY A 189 -12.57 6.46 0.25
C GLY A 189 -11.14 5.95 0.40
N VAL A 190 -10.86 5.30 1.53
CA VAL A 190 -9.67 4.48 1.74
C VAL A 190 -10.08 3.14 2.34
N VAL A 191 -9.32 2.08 2.06
CA VAL A 191 -9.41 0.82 2.80
C VAL A 191 -8.26 0.78 3.79
N CYS A 192 -8.58 0.63 5.07
CA CYS A 192 -7.59 0.36 6.08
C CYS A 192 -7.52 -1.13 6.38
N GLU A 193 -6.33 -1.63 6.65
CA GLU A 193 -6.04 -3.04 6.87
C GLU A 193 -5.31 -3.24 8.20
N LYS A 194 -5.77 -4.23 8.96
CA LYS A 194 -4.99 -4.80 10.07
C LYS A 194 -4.20 -5.99 9.54
N TRP A 195 -3.02 -5.69 9.00
CA TRP A 195 -2.15 -6.65 8.33
C TRP A 195 -1.77 -7.84 9.23
N GLU A 196 -1.76 -7.65 10.56
CA GLU A 196 -1.49 -8.73 11.52
C GLU A 196 -2.56 -9.83 11.53
N TYR A 197 -3.72 -9.56 10.92
CA TYR A 197 -4.89 -10.44 10.85
C TYR A 197 -5.27 -10.85 9.41
N THR A 198 -4.45 -10.48 8.43
CA THR A 198 -4.58 -10.87 7.02
C THR A 198 -3.79 -12.15 6.74
N LEU A 199 -4.31 -12.98 5.84
CA LEU A 199 -3.70 -14.19 5.31
C LEU A 199 -3.79 -14.18 3.79
N ASP A 200 -2.63 -14.34 3.15
CA ASP A 200 -2.43 -14.38 1.70
C ASP A 200 -1.99 -15.75 1.21
#